data_AF-A0A524CR81-F1
#
_entry.id   AF-A0A524CR81-F1
#
_cell.length_a   1.000
_cell.length_b   1.000
_cell.length_c   1.000
_cell.angle_alpha   90.00
_cell.angle_beta   90.00
_cell.angle_gamma   90.00
#
_symmetry.space_group_name_H-M   'P 1'
#
loop_
_entity.id
_entity.type
_entity.pdbx_description
1 polymer ?
#
loop_
_entity_poly.entity_id
_entity_poly.type
_entity_poly.pdbx_seq_one_letter_code
_entity_poly.pdbx_strand_id
1 'polypeptide(L)'
;MVKMSEEDKYRVETPDEEEEEKKGLFKPLPEKEYRPPRAKDRPQPVVKLLGISMYENKRDSVLLILMPLLTAIVNVTIYSFVTVRVLGSDSLYLFFIPALTALPIGLTIPETGKALIGGALASVFFLILYIFFLGTPGLIIPGLNIGDFLLSGIALSIVPFILMMLATLLGSVIGTIMREFL
;
A
#
# COMPACT_ATOMS: atom_id res chain seq x y z
N MET A 1 -27.23 12.99 46.20
CA MET A 1 -27.19 11.96 45.14
C MET A 1 -28.18 12.38 44.06
N VAL A 2 -27.68 13.03 43.01
CA VAL A 2 -28.40 13.20 41.74
C VAL A 2 -27.37 12.86 40.67
N LYS A 3 -27.60 11.72 40.02
CA LYS A 3 -26.85 11.24 38.86
C LYS A 3 -27.08 12.26 37.73
N MET A 4 -26.06 13.03 37.35
CA MET A 4 -26.03 13.62 36.02
C MET A 4 -25.74 12.50 35.03
N SER A 5 -26.69 12.25 34.13
CA SER A 5 -26.61 11.27 33.04
C SER A 5 -25.43 11.57 32.14
N GLU A 6 -24.71 10.53 31.74
CA GLU A 6 -23.53 10.58 30.85
C GLU A 6 -23.84 11.01 29.40
N GLU A 7 -25.03 11.54 29.14
CA GLU A 7 -25.49 11.96 27.79
C GLU A 7 -25.17 13.43 27.46
N ASP A 8 -24.83 14.27 28.44
CA ASP A 8 -24.55 15.71 28.22
C ASP A 8 -23.08 16.04 27.89
N LYS A 9 -22.23 15.03 27.67
CA LYS A 9 -20.78 15.24 27.47
C LYS A 9 -20.38 15.59 26.04
N TYR A 10 -21.33 15.63 25.10
CA TYR A 10 -21.10 15.97 23.69
C TYR A 10 -22.19 16.91 23.15
N ARG A 11 -22.25 18.13 23.67
CA ARG A 11 -22.88 19.24 22.94
C ARG A 11 -22.04 20.49 23.10
N VAL A 12 -21.10 20.67 22.18
CA VAL A 12 -20.44 21.96 21.99
C VAL A 12 -21.43 22.82 21.22
N GLU A 13 -22.23 23.60 21.95
CA GLU A 13 -22.97 24.72 21.37
C GLU A 13 -21.95 25.75 20.90
N THR A 14 -21.86 25.96 19.57
CA THR A 14 -21.15 27.11 19.02
C THR A 14 -21.92 28.39 19.34
N PRO A 15 -21.24 29.43 19.84
CA PRO A 15 -21.87 30.60 20.45
C PRO A 15 -22.66 31.44 19.45
N ASP A 16 -23.76 31.99 19.96
CA ASP A 16 -24.66 32.93 19.30
C ASP A 16 -23.91 34.19 18.84
N GLU A 17 -23.93 34.47 17.54
CA GLU A 17 -23.84 35.84 17.04
C GLU A 17 -25.28 36.35 16.90
N GLU A 18 -25.72 37.06 17.95
CA GLU A 18 -26.90 37.91 17.93
C GLU A 18 -26.67 39.09 16.98
N GLU A 19 -27.44 39.18 15.90
CA GLU A 19 -27.91 40.47 15.39
C GLU A 19 -29.39 40.44 15.02
N GLU A 20 -30.02 41.56 15.33
CA GLU A 20 -31.41 41.79 15.69
C GLU A 20 -32.45 41.68 14.54
N GLU A 21 -33.65 41.27 14.95
CA GLU A 21 -34.98 41.69 14.46
C GLU A 21 -35.41 41.47 13.00
N LYS A 22 -36.32 40.50 12.84
CA LYS A 22 -37.78 40.77 12.69
C LYS A 22 -38.55 39.45 12.77
N LYS A 23 -39.26 39.24 13.88
CA LYS A 23 -40.18 38.10 14.08
C LYS A 23 -41.41 38.29 13.20
N GLY A 24 -41.64 37.38 12.26
CA GLY A 24 -42.87 37.35 11.45
C GLY A 24 -43.20 35.94 10.99
N LEU A 25 -44.47 35.54 11.13
CA LEU A 25 -45.04 34.25 10.69
C LEU A 25 -44.97 34.02 9.16
N PHE A 26 -44.52 35.00 8.39
CA PHE A 26 -44.56 35.00 6.92
C PHE A 26 -43.18 35.06 6.25
N LYS A 27 -42.10 34.76 6.97
CA LYS A 27 -40.80 34.56 6.31
C LYS A 27 -40.84 33.17 5.62
N PRO A 28 -40.66 33.07 4.28
CA PRO A 28 -40.46 31.77 3.67
C PRO A 28 -39.29 31.09 4.38
N LEU A 29 -39.45 29.79 4.69
CA LEU A 29 -38.38 28.99 5.29
C LEU A 29 -37.11 29.25 4.49
N PRO A 30 -35.97 29.58 5.13
CA PRO A 30 -34.73 29.71 4.40
C PRO A 30 -34.51 28.40 3.65
N GLU A 31 -34.50 28.48 2.32
CA GLU A 31 -34.03 27.42 1.45
C GLU A 31 -32.52 27.29 1.68
N LYS A 32 -32.14 26.75 2.84
CA LYS A 32 -30.87 26.07 2.94
C LYS A 32 -31.04 24.86 2.05
N GLU A 33 -30.58 24.98 0.80
CA GLU A 33 -30.24 23.84 -0.03
C GLU A 33 -29.56 22.84 0.90
N TYR A 34 -30.22 21.71 1.17
CA TYR A 34 -29.58 20.61 1.83
C TYR A 34 -28.49 20.14 0.87
N ARG A 35 -27.30 20.71 1.01
CA ARG A 35 -26.10 20.20 0.39
C ARG A 35 -25.72 19.02 1.24
N PRO A 36 -25.95 17.77 0.78
CA PRO A 36 -25.40 16.63 1.49
C PRO A 36 -23.91 16.91 1.68
N PRO A 37 -23.35 16.70 2.89
CA PRO A 37 -21.93 16.91 3.12
C PRO A 37 -21.19 16.20 1.99
N ARG A 38 -20.42 16.97 1.21
CA ARG A 38 -19.60 16.41 0.13
C ARG A 38 -18.80 15.27 0.77
N ALA A 39 -18.59 14.16 0.06
CA ALA A 39 -17.86 13.00 0.60
C ALA A 39 -16.48 13.35 1.24
N LYS A 40 -15.94 14.54 0.93
CA LYS A 40 -14.77 15.16 1.55
C LYS A 40 -14.90 15.56 3.03
N ASP A 41 -16.12 15.80 3.55
CA ASP A 41 -16.36 16.32 4.90
C ASP A 41 -16.81 15.23 5.90
N ARG A 42 -16.77 13.95 5.51
CA ARG A 42 -16.98 12.85 6.46
C ARG A 42 -15.70 12.68 7.29
N PRO A 43 -15.79 12.66 8.64
CA PRO A 43 -14.63 12.44 9.48
C PRO A 43 -13.97 11.10 9.14
N GLN A 44 -12.72 11.13 8.68
CA GLN A 44 -11.96 9.92 8.37
C GLN A 44 -11.53 9.24 9.67
N PRO A 45 -11.69 7.90 9.79
CA PRO A 45 -11.26 7.19 10.98
C PRO A 45 -9.75 7.31 11.16
N VAL A 46 -9.35 7.53 12.42
CA VAL A 46 -7.95 7.57 12.84
C VAL A 46 -7.56 6.18 13.34
N VAL A 47 -6.54 5.60 12.72
CA VAL A 47 -6.04 4.24 12.98
C VAL A 47 -4.58 4.31 13.43
N LYS A 48 -4.15 3.36 14.25
CA LYS A 48 -2.73 3.23 14.64
C LYS A 48 -2.03 2.24 13.71
N LEU A 49 -0.99 2.70 13.01
CA LEU A 49 -0.08 1.86 12.23
C LEU A 49 1.31 1.96 12.88
N LEU A 50 1.89 0.82 13.28
CA LEU A 50 3.21 0.75 13.93
C LEU A 50 3.37 1.73 15.12
N GLY A 51 2.30 1.89 15.92
CA GLY A 51 2.28 2.78 17.08
C GLY A 51 1.98 4.26 16.76
N ILE A 52 1.94 4.65 15.49
CA ILE A 52 1.66 6.02 15.05
C ILE A 52 0.19 6.15 14.65
N SER A 53 -0.53 7.10 15.26
CA SER A 53 -1.91 7.44 14.90
C SER A 53 -1.94 8.23 13.58
N MET A 54 -2.69 7.77 12.59
CA MET A 54 -2.84 8.41 11.29
C MET A 54 -4.24 8.19 10.72
N TYR A 55 -4.64 9.01 9.74
CA TYR A 55 -5.88 8.77 9.00
C TYR A 55 -5.78 7.51 8.16
N GLU A 56 -6.89 6.79 8.02
CA GLU A 56 -6.97 5.55 7.24
C GLU A 56 -6.42 5.68 5.81
N ASN A 57 -6.77 6.76 5.09
CA ASN A 57 -6.25 7.00 3.75
C ASN A 57 -4.71 7.13 3.70
N LYS A 58 -4.10 7.68 4.76
CA LYS A 58 -2.64 7.75 4.86
C LYS A 58 -2.06 6.36 5.14
N ARG A 59 -2.68 5.58 6.03
CA ARG A 59 -2.29 4.19 6.30
C ARG A 59 -2.26 3.39 4.99
N ASP A 60 -3.34 3.46 4.22
CA ASP A 60 -3.48 2.68 2.98
C ASP A 60 -2.45 3.10 1.94
N SER A 61 -2.15 4.40 1.84
CA SER A 61 -1.10 4.90 0.95
C SER A 61 0.29 4.41 1.38
N VAL A 62 0.56 4.35 2.68
CA VAL A 62 1.82 3.80 3.21
C VAL A 62 1.92 2.31 2.91
N LEU A 63 0.86 1.53 3.17
CA LEU A 63 0.83 0.09 2.91
C LEU A 63 1.00 -0.24 1.42
N LEU A 64 0.41 0.58 0.53
CA LEU A 64 0.54 0.43 -0.92
C LEU A 64 1.99 0.51 -1.42
N ILE A 65 2.87 1.21 -0.71
CA ILE A 65 4.30 1.30 -1.06
C ILE A 65 5.11 0.30 -0.24
N LEU A 66 4.86 0.24 1.07
CA LEU A 66 5.65 -0.53 2.02
C LEU A 66 5.54 -2.03 1.77
N MET A 67 4.33 -2.56 1.55
CA MET A 67 4.14 -4.00 1.36
C MET A 67 4.81 -4.50 0.08
N PRO A 68 4.60 -3.87 -1.09
CA PRO A 68 5.34 -4.25 -2.30
C PRO A 68 6.85 -4.16 -2.18
N LEU A 69 7.36 -3.14 -1.48
CA LEU A 69 8.80 -2.98 -1.26
C LEU A 69 9.38 -4.11 -0.39
N LEU A 70 8.71 -4.46 0.71
CA LEU A 70 9.13 -5.56 1.57
C LEU A 70 9.08 -6.91 0.84
N THR A 71 8.01 -7.18 0.10
CA THR A 71 7.92 -8.37 -0.77
C THR A 71 9.04 -8.40 -1.79
N ALA A 72 9.37 -7.27 -2.42
CA ALA A 72 10.48 -7.18 -3.36
C ALA A 72 11.83 -7.50 -2.70
N ILE A 73 12.12 -6.97 -1.51
CA ILE A 73 13.36 -7.25 -0.77
C ILE A 73 13.49 -8.75 -0.48
N VAL A 74 12.43 -9.40 -0.02
CA VAL A 74 12.42 -10.84 0.24
C VAL A 74 12.67 -11.61 -1.05
N ASN A 75 11.99 -11.25 -2.14
CA ASN A 75 12.10 -11.93 -3.42
C ASN A 75 13.46 -11.73 -4.08
N VAL A 76 14.06 -10.55 -3.98
CA VAL A 76 15.45 -10.30 -4.41
C VAL A 76 16.39 -11.22 -3.65
N THR A 77 16.22 -11.35 -2.34
CA THR A 77 17.08 -12.24 -1.51
C THR A 77 17.00 -13.69 -1.98
N ILE A 78 15.79 -14.19 -2.27
CA ILE A 78 15.58 -15.55 -2.80
C ILE A 78 16.27 -15.70 -4.16
N TYR A 79 16.03 -14.77 -5.08
CA TYR A 79 16.64 -14.80 -6.42
C TYR A 79 18.16 -14.67 -6.37
N SER A 80 18.69 -13.85 -5.46
CA SER A 80 20.13 -13.75 -5.22
C SER A 80 20.72 -15.10 -4.80
N PHE A 81 20.07 -15.82 -3.87
CA PHE A 81 20.51 -17.15 -3.45
C PHE A 81 20.43 -18.21 -4.56
N VAL A 82 19.42 -18.14 -5.44
CA VAL A 82 19.38 -18.99 -6.63
C VAL A 82 20.53 -18.63 -7.59
N THR A 83 20.78 -17.35 -7.82
CA THR A 83 21.85 -16.86 -8.71
C THR A 83 23.24 -17.26 -8.23
N VAL A 84 23.51 -17.18 -6.91
CA VAL A 84 24.77 -17.67 -6.32
C VAL A 84 24.80 -19.19 -6.09
N ARG A 85 23.78 -19.93 -6.58
CA ARG A 85 23.66 -21.39 -6.50
C ARG A 85 23.62 -21.96 -5.07
N VAL A 86 23.18 -21.16 -4.10
CA VAL A 86 22.90 -21.64 -2.74
C VAL A 86 21.56 -22.39 -2.71
N LEU A 87 20.60 -21.97 -3.54
CA LEU A 87 19.32 -22.64 -3.74
C LEU A 87 19.23 -23.23 -5.16
N GLY A 88 18.38 -24.25 -5.32
CA GLY A 88 18.08 -24.84 -6.62
C GLY A 88 17.30 -23.89 -7.53
N SER A 89 17.42 -24.09 -8.84
CA SER A 89 16.71 -23.30 -9.87
C SER A 89 15.29 -23.81 -10.16
N ASP A 90 14.68 -24.51 -9.20
CA ASP A 90 13.37 -25.12 -9.37
C ASP A 90 12.24 -24.08 -9.31
N SER A 91 11.09 -24.42 -9.89
CA SER A 91 9.90 -23.57 -9.92
C SER A 91 9.40 -23.15 -8.53
N LEU A 92 9.71 -23.94 -7.50
CA LEU A 92 9.42 -23.61 -6.10
C LEU A 92 10.01 -22.24 -5.72
N TYR A 93 11.30 -22.03 -5.98
CA TYR A 93 12.03 -20.84 -5.56
C TYR A 93 11.82 -19.65 -6.51
N LEU A 94 11.65 -19.93 -7.79
CA LEU A 94 11.51 -18.89 -8.81
C LEU A 94 10.07 -18.36 -8.96
N PHE A 95 9.05 -19.12 -8.55
CA PHE A 95 7.66 -18.74 -8.75
C PHE A 95 6.78 -18.90 -7.50
N PHE A 96 6.71 -20.09 -6.91
CA PHE A 96 5.75 -20.35 -5.83
C PHE A 96 6.04 -19.57 -4.56
N ILE A 97 7.29 -19.56 -4.08
CA ILE A 97 7.66 -18.76 -2.91
C ILE A 97 7.43 -17.26 -3.18
N PRO A 98 7.87 -16.68 -4.32
CA PRO A 98 7.54 -15.31 -4.68
C PRO A 98 6.04 -14.98 -4.73
N ALA A 99 5.19 -15.94 -5.09
CA ALA A 99 3.74 -15.76 -5.06
C ALA A 99 3.21 -15.75 -3.61
N LEU A 100 3.73 -16.64 -2.75
CA LEU A 100 3.36 -16.67 -1.33
C LEU A 100 3.79 -15.40 -0.60
N THR A 101 4.98 -14.87 -0.87
CA THR A 101 5.46 -13.61 -0.25
C THR A 101 4.68 -12.38 -0.70
N ALA A 102 3.90 -12.48 -1.78
CA ALA A 102 3.02 -11.42 -2.26
C ALA A 102 1.58 -11.50 -1.69
N LEU A 103 1.20 -12.58 -1.00
CA LEU A 103 -0.11 -12.69 -0.33
C LEU A 103 -0.42 -11.48 0.59
N PRO A 104 0.52 -10.98 1.42
CA PRO A 104 0.26 -9.85 2.30
C PRO A 104 -0.19 -8.58 1.58
N ILE A 105 0.21 -8.39 0.32
CA ILE A 105 -0.22 -7.23 -0.49
C ILE A 105 -1.74 -7.25 -0.67
N GLY A 106 -2.31 -8.40 -1.03
CA GLY A 106 -3.76 -8.57 -1.19
C GLY A 106 -4.52 -8.54 0.14
N LEU A 107 -3.92 -9.09 1.19
CA LEU A 107 -4.54 -9.14 2.53
C LEU A 107 -4.66 -7.76 3.18
N THR A 108 -3.72 -6.86 2.93
CA THR A 108 -3.60 -5.60 3.69
C THR A 108 -4.14 -4.36 2.96
N ILE A 109 -4.25 -4.37 1.63
CA ILE A 109 -4.68 -3.19 0.84
C ILE A 109 -6.17 -3.29 0.53
N PRO A 110 -7.07 -2.51 1.17
CA PRO A 110 -8.51 -2.76 1.18
C PRO A 110 -9.20 -2.77 -0.19
N GLU A 111 -8.69 -2.02 -1.16
CA GLU A 111 -9.26 -1.98 -2.51
C GLU A 111 -8.53 -2.95 -3.46
N THR A 112 -9.29 -3.83 -4.13
CA THR A 112 -8.78 -4.83 -5.09
C THR A 112 -7.93 -4.20 -6.19
N GLY A 113 -8.36 -3.05 -6.75
CA GLY A 113 -7.59 -2.35 -7.78
C GLY A 113 -6.23 -1.86 -7.28
N LYS A 114 -6.19 -1.32 -6.06
CA LYS A 114 -4.93 -0.89 -5.42
C LYS A 114 -4.05 -2.09 -5.06
N ALA A 115 -4.62 -3.23 -4.67
CA ALA A 115 -3.86 -4.44 -4.40
C ALA A 115 -3.15 -4.97 -5.66
N LEU A 116 -3.82 -4.97 -6.82
CA LEU A 116 -3.20 -5.33 -8.10
C LEU A 116 -2.08 -4.37 -8.49
N ILE A 117 -2.29 -3.06 -8.30
CA ILE A 117 -1.24 -2.05 -8.47
C ILE A 117 -0.06 -2.35 -7.54
N GLY A 118 -0.32 -2.73 -6.29
CA GLY A 118 0.70 -3.17 -5.34
C GLY A 118 1.48 -4.39 -5.84
N GLY A 119 0.82 -5.40 -6.40
CA GLY A 119 1.46 -6.57 -7.00
C GLY A 119 2.37 -6.21 -8.19
N ALA A 120 1.91 -5.32 -9.07
CA ALA A 120 2.73 -4.78 -10.15
C ALA A 120 3.92 -3.95 -9.63
N LEU A 121 3.69 -3.09 -8.63
CA LEU A 121 4.72 -2.28 -8.01
C LEU A 121 5.81 -3.13 -7.35
N ALA A 122 5.45 -4.28 -6.77
CA ALA A 122 6.41 -5.23 -6.19
C ALA A 122 7.39 -5.75 -7.25
N SER A 123 6.90 -6.04 -8.47
CA SER A 123 7.76 -6.47 -9.57
C SER A 123 8.72 -5.37 -10.05
N VAL A 124 8.29 -4.10 -10.03
CA VAL A 124 9.13 -2.95 -10.35
C VAL A 124 10.22 -2.74 -9.31
N PHE A 125 9.86 -2.77 -8.02
CA PHE A 125 10.86 -2.72 -6.94
C PHE A 125 11.84 -3.89 -7.01
N PHE A 126 11.35 -5.10 -7.30
CA PHE A 126 12.20 -6.26 -7.51
C PHE A 126 13.20 -6.01 -8.64
N LEU A 127 12.76 -5.55 -9.81
CA LEU A 127 13.62 -5.28 -10.95
C LEU A 127 14.77 -4.32 -10.59
N ILE A 128 14.42 -3.20 -9.96
CA ILE A 128 15.39 -2.16 -9.57
C ILE A 128 16.44 -2.76 -8.62
N LEU A 129 15.99 -3.40 -7.54
CA LEU A 129 16.86 -4.00 -6.53
C LEU A 129 17.69 -5.15 -7.08
N TYR A 130 17.13 -5.96 -7.98
CA TYR A 130 17.82 -7.09 -8.59
C TYR A 130 18.90 -6.64 -9.58
N ILE A 131 18.66 -5.57 -10.35
CA ILE A 131 19.71 -4.95 -11.19
C ILE A 131 20.86 -4.43 -10.32
N PHE A 132 20.57 -3.77 -9.19
CA PHE A 132 21.61 -3.35 -8.25
C PHE A 132 22.41 -4.54 -7.71
N PHE A 133 21.74 -5.63 -7.34
CA PHE A 133 22.41 -6.85 -6.91
C PHE A 133 23.33 -7.42 -8.01
N LEU A 134 22.84 -7.56 -9.24
CA LEU A 134 23.64 -8.06 -10.37
C LEU A 134 24.80 -7.14 -10.75
N GLY A 135 24.64 -5.83 -10.57
CA GLY A 135 25.69 -4.84 -10.81
C GLY A 135 26.73 -4.73 -9.69
N THR A 136 26.46 -5.28 -8.50
CA THR A 136 27.34 -5.17 -7.32
C THR A 136 28.78 -5.67 -7.56
N PRO A 137 29.03 -6.80 -8.27
CA PRO A 137 30.39 -7.22 -8.60
C PRO A 137 31.21 -6.18 -9.38
N GLY A 138 30.56 -5.42 -10.26
CA GLY A 138 31.19 -4.35 -11.04
C GLY A 138 31.57 -3.12 -10.19
N LEU A 139 30.99 -2.96 -9.01
CA LEU A 139 31.35 -1.88 -8.06
C LEU A 139 32.56 -2.24 -7.18
N ILE A 140 32.80 -3.54 -6.96
CA ILE A 140 33.81 -4.03 -6.02
C ILE A 140 35.13 -4.34 -6.73
N ILE A 141 35.09 -4.73 -8.00
CA ILE A 141 36.28 -5.12 -8.76
C ILE A 141 36.78 -3.91 -9.60
N PRO A 142 37.90 -3.28 -9.22
CA PRO A 142 38.46 -2.17 -9.99
C PRO A 142 38.92 -2.63 -11.38
N GLY A 143 38.56 -1.88 -12.42
CA GLY A 143 38.92 -2.15 -13.82
C GLY A 143 37.82 -2.76 -14.68
N LEU A 144 36.67 -3.11 -14.10
CA LEU A 144 35.48 -3.50 -14.86
C LEU A 144 34.65 -2.27 -15.23
N ASN A 145 34.20 -2.22 -16.49
CA ASN A 145 33.31 -1.17 -16.96
C ASN A 145 31.90 -1.39 -16.39
N ILE A 146 31.50 -0.53 -15.44
CA ILE A 146 30.20 -0.59 -14.77
C ILE A 146 29.04 -0.56 -15.78
N GLY A 147 29.21 0.15 -16.91
CA GLY A 147 28.20 0.23 -17.96
C GLY A 147 27.85 -1.13 -18.58
N ASP A 148 28.86 -1.95 -18.86
CA ASP A 148 28.68 -3.29 -19.46
C ASP A 148 28.01 -4.27 -18.48
N PHE A 149 28.30 -4.13 -17.18
CA PHE A 149 27.65 -4.89 -16.12
C PHE A 149 26.19 -4.49 -15.90
N LEU A 150 25.85 -3.20 -16.01
CA LEU A 150 24.46 -2.76 -15.90
C LEU A 150 23.63 -3.21 -17.11
N LEU A 151 24.18 -3.10 -18.33
CA LEU A 151 23.52 -3.57 -19.55
C LEU A 151 23.26 -5.08 -19.53
N SER A 152 24.26 -5.87 -19.12
CA SER A 152 24.10 -7.32 -18.96
C SER A 152 23.15 -7.66 -17.80
N GLY A 153 23.21 -6.92 -16.69
CA GLY A 153 22.27 -7.06 -15.57
C GLY A 153 20.82 -6.84 -15.99
N ILE A 154 20.56 -5.80 -16.79
CA ILE A 154 19.23 -5.55 -17.36
C ILE A 154 18.80 -6.73 -18.23
N ALA A 155 19.64 -7.18 -19.17
CA ALA A 155 19.30 -8.30 -20.06
C ALA A 155 18.99 -9.59 -19.29
N LEU A 156 19.79 -9.91 -18.27
CA LEU A 156 19.61 -11.10 -17.42
C LEU A 156 18.40 -10.98 -16.48
N SER A 157 17.95 -9.76 -16.17
CA SER A 157 16.81 -9.52 -15.29
C SER A 157 15.44 -9.67 -15.97
N ILE A 158 15.36 -9.70 -17.30
CA ILE A 158 14.08 -9.74 -18.03
C ILE A 158 13.26 -10.99 -17.68
N VAL A 159 13.87 -12.17 -17.73
CA VAL A 159 13.17 -13.44 -17.43
C VAL A 159 12.74 -13.50 -15.94
N PRO A 160 13.63 -13.23 -14.96
CA PRO A 160 13.25 -13.04 -13.57
C PRO A 160 12.11 -12.04 -13.36
N PHE A 161 12.12 -10.92 -14.08
CA PHE A 161 11.10 -9.89 -13.96
C PHE A 161 9.72 -10.36 -14.42
N ILE A 162 9.64 -11.05 -15.56
CA ILE A 162 8.37 -11.60 -16.06
C ILE A 162 7.81 -12.62 -15.07
N LEU A 163 8.65 -13.55 -14.59
CA LEU A 163 8.25 -14.54 -13.58
C LEU A 163 7.79 -13.87 -12.29
N MET A 164 8.54 -12.87 -11.82
CA MET A 164 8.20 -12.10 -10.64
C MET A 164 6.86 -11.39 -10.79
N MET A 165 6.62 -10.72 -11.92
CA MET A 165 5.37 -10.01 -12.19
C MET A 165 4.18 -10.97 -12.13
N LEU A 166 4.28 -12.14 -12.75
CA LEU A 166 3.22 -13.14 -12.71
C LEU A 166 3.01 -13.69 -11.29
N ALA A 167 4.10 -13.98 -10.57
CA ALA A 167 4.03 -14.48 -9.21
C ALA A 167 3.42 -13.46 -8.24
N THR A 168 3.84 -12.19 -8.29
CA THR A 168 3.32 -11.15 -7.39
C THR A 168 1.89 -10.78 -7.69
N LEU A 169 1.48 -10.76 -8.97
CA LEU A 169 0.08 -10.59 -9.34
C LEU A 169 -0.76 -11.76 -8.82
N LEU A 170 -0.35 -13.01 -9.08
CA LEU A 170 -1.06 -14.19 -8.59
C LEU A 170 -1.19 -14.18 -7.06
N GLY A 171 -0.08 -13.91 -6.35
CA GLY A 171 -0.08 -13.80 -4.89
C GLY A 171 -0.99 -12.69 -4.38
N SER A 172 -0.96 -11.51 -5.00
CA SER A 172 -1.86 -10.40 -4.63
C SER A 172 -3.34 -10.77 -4.85
N VAL A 173 -3.66 -11.49 -5.94
CA VAL A 173 -5.01 -11.96 -6.23
C VAL A 173 -5.47 -12.99 -5.20
N ILE A 174 -4.65 -14.00 -4.90
CA ILE A 174 -4.98 -15.01 -3.89
C ILE A 174 -5.18 -14.34 -2.52
N GLY A 175 -4.30 -13.43 -2.12
CA GLY A 175 -4.45 -12.68 -0.87
C GLY A 175 -5.73 -11.83 -0.84
N THR A 176 -6.12 -11.25 -1.97
CA THR A 176 -7.37 -10.49 -2.08
C THR A 176 -8.59 -11.41 -1.92
N ILE A 177 -8.60 -12.56 -2.59
CA ILE A 177 -9.66 -13.57 -2.47
C ILE A 177 -9.77 -14.05 -1.02
N MET A 178 -8.64 -14.36 -0.38
CA MET A 178 -8.65 -14.78 1.03
C MET A 178 -9.28 -13.73 1.94
N ARG A 179 -8.95 -12.45 1.75
CA ARG A 179 -9.55 -11.37 2.56
C ARG A 179 -11.05 -11.21 2.32
N GLU A 180 -11.52 -11.41 1.08
CA GLU A 180 -12.93 -11.18 0.73
C GLU A 180 -13.85 -12.35 1.08
N PHE A 181 -13.32 -13.58 1.11
CA PHE A 181 -14.14 -14.79 1.20
C PHE A 181 -13.82 -15.70 2.40
N LEU A 182 -12.78 -15.39 3.20
CA LEU A 182 -12.31 -16.24 4.31
C LEU A 182 -12.23 -15.45 5.61
#